data_AF-A0A078KZR2-F1
#
_entry.id   AF-A0A078KZR2-F1
#
_cell.length_a   1.000
_cell.length_b   1.000
_cell.length_c   1.000
_cell.angle_alpha   90.00
_cell.angle_beta   90.00
_cell.angle_gamma   90.00
#
_symmetry.space_group_name_H-M   'P 1'
#
loop_
_entity.id
_entity.type
_entity.pdbx_description
1 polymer ?
#
loop_
_entity_poly.entity_id
_entity_poly.type
_entity_poly.pdbx_seq_one_letter_code
_entity_poly.pdbx_strand_id
1 'polypeptide(L)'
;MINNDEILATIATDLATEERISISKMLELISSAEDPESVVQELDTIEGGLLHLLISKYDDLDMLLAFLAVYSKSINPNQVENGETVLHRLAKDDQLELTTILLSGELEFAEKPNLYIVDDQGSVPDALAGVNTAPIFKQALKNDFVERVVLVQSWAPDSIFNYLMDTNQFDILDFETPKNSVVNALAEKDGLISKDGTIGGHLDFVNNLYSDDFVDRPHTHWTWNTLCQANIGGSWEDAPVAVLEPLSSFNNVEGIAPYDTTIMGPHRLSDQAIILVPQADVQRVTARLKENGTFAGQIKGYAANLSLRDAVRAEISASYPQAAKLVNSNGREISQVVINKGGNNAAANGYNYINGYFNTVSMEINGTVKPLMTGASNASLPAYREYGQGKHVGMHNGSVSDIEKNPIFKVLKEVSKEPNKISTNLTHFIGKEGARDVNELCSVKAYSSYQALHAYDQSTGAHDFAEYLLKKAIIADFRAYHQQNNNPQPLKTEQLRAMVDESYGALKAALNNITTATPDLTAYRAILAETHTKVLTPPKIMEKSVKFSIWSQEPSQLSSELAKDIDADNAGAVENDGVVNPLDNNVKVNM
;
A
#
# COMPACT_ATOMS: atom_id res chain seq x y z
N MET A 1 -7.46 52.11 1.05
CA MET A 1 -7.27 51.10 2.09
C MET A 1 -7.83 51.70 3.37
N ILE A 2 -8.76 50.98 4.00
CA ILE A 2 -9.42 51.37 5.24
C ILE A 2 -8.65 50.69 6.40
N ASN A 3 -8.54 51.36 7.54
CA ASN A 3 -7.86 50.81 8.71
C ASN A 3 -8.58 49.56 9.23
N ASN A 4 -7.83 48.53 9.66
CA ASN A 4 -8.39 47.25 10.11
C ASN A 4 -9.33 47.41 11.32
N ASP A 5 -8.98 48.24 12.31
CA ASP A 5 -9.81 48.48 13.50
C ASP A 5 -11.14 49.16 13.11
N GLU A 6 -11.12 50.05 12.11
CA GLU A 6 -12.32 50.70 11.58
C GLU A 6 -13.24 49.69 10.86
N ILE A 7 -12.68 48.75 10.11
CA ILE A 7 -13.44 47.67 9.45
C ILE A 7 -14.07 46.74 10.49
N LEU A 8 -13.27 46.25 11.45
CA LEU A 8 -13.74 45.34 12.49
C LEU A 8 -14.83 45.99 13.35
N ALA A 9 -14.67 47.26 13.72
CA ALA A 9 -15.69 48.01 14.45
C ALA A 9 -16.98 48.18 13.65
N THR A 10 -16.88 48.42 12.33
CA THR A 10 -18.04 48.54 11.44
C THR A 10 -18.79 47.20 11.36
N ILE A 11 -18.08 46.10 11.08
CA ILE A 11 -18.68 44.76 10.99
C ILE A 11 -19.30 44.35 12.33
N ALA A 12 -18.61 44.56 13.45
CA ALA A 12 -19.13 44.22 14.77
C ALA A 12 -20.39 45.03 15.12
N THR A 13 -20.44 46.31 14.78
CA THR A 13 -21.62 47.16 15.01
C THR A 13 -22.80 46.71 14.15
N ASP A 14 -22.56 46.39 12.88
CA ASP A 14 -23.60 45.91 11.96
C ASP A 14 -24.15 44.53 12.39
N LEU A 15 -23.28 43.63 12.85
CA LEU A 15 -23.69 42.33 13.39
C LEU A 15 -24.50 42.46 14.69
N ALA A 16 -24.10 43.37 15.59
CA ALA A 16 -24.77 43.57 16.89
C ALA A 16 -26.13 44.27 16.78
N THR A 17 -26.37 45.03 15.70
CA THR A 17 -27.62 45.77 15.49
C THR A 17 -28.67 44.98 14.71
N GLU A 18 -28.34 43.75 14.29
CA GLU A 18 -29.11 42.97 13.29
C GLU A 18 -29.39 43.76 11.99
N GLU A 19 -28.71 44.89 11.75
CA GLU A 19 -28.83 45.64 10.51
C GLU A 19 -28.13 44.86 9.39
N ARG A 20 -28.81 44.80 8.23
CA ARG A 20 -28.44 44.01 7.06
C ARG A 20 -27.15 44.52 6.39
N ILE A 21 -25.96 44.28 6.95
CA ILE A 21 -24.80 44.16 6.08
C ILE A 21 -25.00 42.88 5.28
N SER A 22 -25.19 43.01 3.96
CA SER A 22 -25.22 41.82 3.10
C SER A 22 -23.84 41.17 3.16
N ILE A 23 -23.79 39.83 3.05
CA ILE A 23 -22.51 39.12 3.02
C ILE A 23 -21.63 39.70 1.92
N SER A 24 -22.15 39.98 0.73
CA SER A 24 -21.41 40.65 -0.33
C SER A 24 -20.71 41.93 0.11
N LYS A 25 -21.40 42.82 0.84
CA LYS A 25 -20.83 44.09 1.31
C LYS A 25 -19.77 43.87 2.40
N MET A 26 -19.95 42.85 3.25
CA MET A 26 -18.94 42.45 4.24
C MET A 26 -17.67 41.93 3.55
N LEU A 27 -17.81 41.06 2.54
CA LEU A 27 -16.68 40.52 1.78
C LEU A 27 -15.92 41.62 1.02
N GLU A 28 -16.65 42.56 0.41
CA GLU A 28 -16.06 43.75 -0.23
C GLU A 28 -15.31 44.64 0.78
N LEU A 29 -15.88 44.85 1.97
CA LEU A 29 -15.27 45.67 3.01
C LEU A 29 -13.96 45.04 3.51
N ILE A 30 -13.97 43.73 3.80
CA ILE A 30 -12.77 42.97 4.19
C ILE A 30 -11.70 43.08 3.10
N SER A 31 -12.09 42.90 1.83
CA SER A 31 -11.16 42.98 0.70
C SER A 31 -10.58 44.38 0.46
N SER A 32 -11.16 45.43 1.07
CA SER A 32 -10.70 46.82 0.99
C SER A 32 -9.78 47.25 2.15
N ALA A 33 -9.55 46.34 3.11
CA ALA A 33 -8.68 46.55 4.26
C ALA A 33 -7.23 46.80 3.86
N GLU A 34 -6.48 47.41 4.78
CA GLU A 34 -5.02 47.53 4.65
C GLU A 34 -4.34 46.16 4.74
N ASP A 35 -4.84 45.29 5.64
CA ASP A 35 -4.45 43.88 5.72
C ASP A 35 -5.72 43.01 5.84
N PRO A 36 -6.32 42.61 4.70
CA PRO A 36 -7.53 41.78 4.68
C PRO A 36 -7.37 40.44 5.40
N GLU A 37 -6.18 39.86 5.39
CA GLU A 37 -5.94 38.55 5.98
C GLU A 37 -5.97 38.62 7.52
N SER A 38 -5.37 39.65 8.12
CA SER A 38 -5.51 39.92 9.56
C SER A 38 -6.96 40.14 9.96
N VAL A 39 -7.75 40.87 9.16
CA VAL A 39 -9.18 41.08 9.42
C VAL A 39 -9.94 39.75 9.40
N VAL A 40 -9.66 38.86 8.43
CA VAL A 40 -10.27 37.53 8.38
C VAL A 40 -9.93 36.70 9.61
N GLN A 41 -8.66 36.67 10.02
CA GLN A 41 -8.23 35.92 11.20
C GLN A 41 -8.92 36.43 12.47
N GLU A 42 -9.00 37.75 12.65
CA GLU A 42 -9.65 38.34 13.80
C GLU A 42 -11.16 38.03 13.82
N LEU A 43 -11.85 38.15 12.68
CA LEU A 43 -13.26 37.79 12.57
C LEU A 43 -13.52 36.30 12.83
N ASP A 44 -12.60 35.42 12.42
CA ASP A 44 -12.75 33.97 12.64
C ASP A 44 -12.59 33.57 14.12
N THR A 45 -12.03 34.44 14.96
CA THR A 45 -12.00 34.23 16.41
C THR A 45 -13.29 34.67 17.13
N ILE A 46 -14.19 35.37 16.45
CA ILE A 46 -15.45 35.87 17.02
C ILE A 46 -16.49 34.74 16.99
N GLU A 47 -17.18 34.58 18.11
CA GLU A 47 -18.32 33.68 18.39
C GLU A 47 -18.80 32.81 17.20
N GLY A 48 -18.41 31.53 17.20
CA GLY A 48 -18.80 30.55 16.17
C GLY A 48 -17.93 30.54 14.91
N GLY A 49 -17.11 31.56 14.67
CA GLY A 49 -16.21 31.67 13.52
C GLY A 49 -16.84 32.30 12.28
N LEU A 50 -15.99 32.85 11.41
CA LEU A 50 -16.43 33.61 10.23
C LEU A 50 -17.19 32.70 9.26
N LEU A 51 -16.77 31.45 9.12
CA LEU A 51 -17.37 30.51 8.19
C LEU A 51 -18.83 30.16 8.55
N HIS A 52 -19.14 30.07 9.83
CA HIS A 52 -20.51 29.88 10.33
C HIS A 52 -21.42 31.05 9.95
N LEU A 53 -20.92 32.28 10.12
CA LEU A 53 -21.62 33.50 9.73
C LEU A 53 -21.87 33.56 8.22
N LEU A 54 -20.84 33.26 7.43
CA LEU A 54 -20.93 33.26 5.96
C LEU A 54 -21.96 32.25 5.46
N ILE A 55 -21.93 31.01 5.98
CA ILE A 55 -22.81 29.93 5.51
C ILE A 55 -24.26 30.11 5.97
N SER A 56 -24.50 30.74 7.12
CA SER A 56 -25.86 30.99 7.61
C SER A 56 -26.58 32.13 6.87
N LYS A 57 -25.87 32.98 6.13
CA LYS A 57 -26.41 34.24 5.59
C LYS A 57 -26.03 34.54 4.13
N TYR A 58 -25.33 33.65 3.42
CA TYR A 58 -24.93 33.93 2.03
C TYR A 58 -26.16 34.04 1.11
N ASP A 59 -26.09 35.02 0.21
CA ASP A 59 -27.06 35.28 -0.84
C ASP A 59 -26.48 35.05 -2.25
N ASP A 60 -25.15 34.98 -2.37
CA ASP A 60 -24.42 34.71 -3.60
C ASP A 60 -23.31 33.67 -3.32
N LEU A 61 -23.51 32.45 -3.81
CA LEU A 61 -22.56 31.36 -3.63
C LEU A 61 -21.25 31.61 -4.37
N ASP A 62 -21.29 32.12 -5.60
CA ASP A 62 -20.09 32.34 -6.40
C ASP A 62 -19.15 33.34 -5.71
N MET A 63 -19.72 34.37 -5.09
CA MET A 63 -18.96 35.36 -4.33
C MET A 63 -18.35 34.77 -3.05
N LEU A 64 -19.09 33.91 -2.34
CA LEU A 64 -18.58 33.19 -1.18
C LEU A 64 -17.42 32.27 -1.59
N LEU A 65 -17.57 31.52 -2.68
CA LEU A 65 -16.52 30.62 -3.17
C LEU A 65 -15.26 31.40 -3.60
N ALA A 66 -15.44 32.53 -4.29
CA ALA A 66 -14.33 33.41 -4.64
C ALA A 66 -13.60 33.94 -3.39
N PHE A 67 -14.34 34.30 -2.35
CA PHE A 67 -13.75 34.74 -1.09
C PHE A 67 -12.97 33.61 -0.38
N LEU A 68 -13.56 32.41 -0.28
CA LEU A 68 -12.90 31.26 0.32
C LEU A 68 -11.65 30.83 -0.45
N ALA A 69 -11.65 30.94 -1.78
CA ALA A 69 -10.48 30.67 -2.61
C ALA A 69 -9.30 31.59 -2.29
N VAL A 70 -9.57 32.81 -1.80
CA VAL A 70 -8.53 33.79 -1.44
C VAL A 70 -8.10 33.65 0.02
N TYR A 71 -9.05 33.46 0.95
CA TYR A 71 -8.81 33.62 2.39
C TYR A 71 -8.96 32.34 3.22
N SER A 72 -9.23 31.17 2.62
CA SER A 72 -9.43 29.89 3.35
C SER A 72 -8.33 29.59 4.36
N LYS A 73 -7.06 29.90 4.06
CA LYS A 73 -5.90 29.68 4.95
C LYS A 73 -5.99 30.37 6.30
N SER A 74 -6.80 31.40 6.39
CA SER A 74 -7.01 32.20 7.59
C SER A 74 -8.32 31.88 8.31
N ILE A 75 -9.06 30.87 7.84
CA ILE A 75 -10.36 30.45 8.38
C ILE A 75 -10.24 29.04 8.97
N ASN A 76 -10.69 28.87 10.21
CA ASN A 76 -10.78 27.57 10.87
C ASN A 76 -12.20 26.96 10.71
N PRO A 77 -12.37 25.90 9.89
CA PRO A 77 -13.66 25.26 9.68
C PRO A 77 -14.17 24.45 10.88
N ASN A 78 -13.35 24.32 11.94
CA ASN A 78 -13.65 23.54 13.13
C ASN A 78 -14.22 24.38 14.29
N GLN A 79 -14.40 25.69 14.10
CA GLN A 79 -15.11 26.52 15.07
C GLN A 79 -16.51 25.98 15.32
N VAL A 80 -16.99 26.12 16.56
CA VAL A 80 -18.26 25.55 17.01
C VAL A 80 -19.20 26.68 17.41
N GLU A 81 -20.39 26.68 16.83
CA GLU A 81 -21.49 27.58 17.15
C GLU A 81 -22.70 26.76 17.62
N ASN A 82 -23.18 26.98 18.84
CA ASN A 82 -24.29 26.21 19.44
C ASN A 82 -24.05 24.68 19.43
N GLY A 83 -22.82 24.27 19.73
CA GLY A 83 -22.44 22.85 19.73
C GLY A 83 -22.19 22.24 18.35
N GLU A 84 -22.39 22.99 17.26
CA GLU A 84 -22.24 22.49 15.90
C GLU A 84 -21.07 23.15 15.18
N THR A 85 -20.36 22.37 14.37
CA THR A 85 -19.42 22.94 13.38
C THR A 85 -20.14 23.25 12.07
N VAL A 86 -19.46 23.97 11.18
CA VAL A 86 -19.93 24.24 9.82
C VAL A 86 -20.34 22.96 9.09
N LEU A 87 -19.58 21.88 9.25
CA LEU A 87 -19.89 20.60 8.64
C LEU A 87 -21.22 20.01 9.14
N HIS A 88 -21.58 20.22 10.41
CA HIS A 88 -22.88 19.78 10.93
C HIS A 88 -24.02 20.54 10.26
N ARG A 89 -23.88 21.86 10.09
CA ARG A 89 -24.89 22.68 9.40
C ARG A 89 -25.05 22.28 7.95
N LEU A 90 -23.94 22.19 7.21
CA LEU A 90 -23.94 21.78 5.81
C LEU A 90 -24.56 20.38 5.60
N ALA A 91 -24.31 19.46 6.53
CA ALA A 91 -24.91 18.13 6.54
C ALA A 91 -26.43 18.18 6.75
N LYS A 92 -26.90 18.94 7.76
CA LYS A 92 -28.34 19.11 8.09
C LYS A 92 -29.12 19.80 6.98
N ASP A 93 -28.52 20.81 6.36
CA ASP A 93 -29.14 21.61 5.30
C ASP A 93 -28.96 20.98 3.90
N ASP A 94 -28.26 19.84 3.80
CA ASP A 94 -27.97 19.09 2.57
C ASP A 94 -27.34 19.94 1.45
N GLN A 95 -26.42 20.85 1.83
CA GLN A 95 -25.78 21.82 0.94
C GLN A 95 -24.61 21.19 0.16
N LEU A 96 -24.93 20.56 -0.98
CA LEU A 96 -24.00 19.78 -1.80
C LEU A 96 -22.72 20.53 -2.21
N GLU A 97 -22.87 21.70 -2.81
CA GLU A 97 -21.76 22.44 -3.44
C GLU A 97 -20.73 22.92 -2.41
N LEU A 98 -21.20 23.54 -1.32
CA LEU A 98 -20.34 23.96 -0.21
C LEU A 98 -19.69 22.76 0.49
N THR A 99 -20.45 21.68 0.74
CA THR A 99 -19.88 20.45 1.34
C THR A 99 -18.77 19.87 0.47
N THR A 100 -18.98 19.86 -0.86
CA THR A 100 -17.97 19.37 -1.82
C THR A 100 -16.70 20.19 -1.71
N ILE A 101 -16.81 21.52 -1.73
CA ILE A 101 -15.66 22.43 -1.73
C ILE A 101 -14.90 22.37 -0.39
N LEU A 102 -15.61 22.30 0.73
CA LEU A 102 -14.97 22.18 2.05
C LEU A 102 -14.24 20.84 2.22
N LEU A 103 -14.70 19.76 1.58
CA LEU A 103 -14.16 18.42 1.75
C LEU A 103 -13.30 17.92 0.58
N SER A 104 -13.20 18.66 -0.53
CA SER A 104 -12.43 18.26 -1.73
C SER A 104 -10.92 18.42 -1.56
N GLY A 105 -10.48 19.24 -0.60
CA GLY A 105 -9.08 19.63 -0.45
C GLY A 105 -8.60 20.68 -1.46
N GLU A 106 -9.52 21.24 -2.28
CA GLU A 106 -9.20 22.36 -3.18
C GLU A 106 -8.87 23.65 -2.43
N LEU A 107 -9.40 23.79 -1.21
CA LEU A 107 -9.11 24.90 -0.31
C LEU A 107 -8.19 24.44 0.83
N GLU A 108 -7.15 25.23 1.08
CA GLU A 108 -6.25 25.03 2.22
C GLU A 108 -6.76 25.87 3.39
N PHE A 109 -7.50 25.25 4.32
CA PHE A 109 -7.97 25.93 5.52
C PHE A 109 -6.89 26.04 6.60
N ALA A 110 -7.09 26.93 7.59
CA ALA A 110 -6.17 27.08 8.74
C ALA A 110 -5.98 25.75 9.49
N GLU A 111 -7.05 24.97 9.58
CA GLU A 111 -7.04 23.58 10.03
C GLU A 111 -7.85 22.71 9.08
N LYS A 112 -7.47 21.43 8.94
CA LYS A 112 -8.26 20.47 8.17
C LYS A 112 -9.66 20.32 8.80
N PRO A 113 -10.75 20.35 8.02
CA PRO A 113 -12.09 20.09 8.53
C PRO A 113 -12.17 18.76 9.28
N ASN A 114 -12.64 18.80 10.52
CA ASN A 114 -12.68 17.66 11.42
C ASN A 114 -14.02 16.93 11.31
N LEU A 115 -13.99 15.80 10.60
CA LEU A 115 -15.14 14.93 10.34
C LEU A 115 -15.69 14.21 11.59
N TYR A 116 -14.99 14.29 12.73
CA TYR A 116 -15.29 13.51 13.93
C TYR A 116 -15.78 14.35 15.12
N ILE A 117 -15.89 15.67 14.98
CA ILE A 117 -16.50 16.50 16.04
C ILE A 117 -17.93 16.02 16.23
N VAL A 118 -18.34 15.91 17.50
CA VAL A 118 -19.70 15.56 17.88
C VAL A 118 -20.43 16.81 18.32
N ASP A 119 -21.69 16.93 17.91
CA ASP A 119 -22.58 17.98 18.40
C ASP A 119 -23.06 17.73 19.84
N ASP A 120 -23.84 18.67 20.39
CA ASP A 120 -24.45 18.56 21.72
C ASP A 120 -25.37 17.33 21.87
N GLN A 121 -25.79 16.71 20.76
CA GLN A 121 -26.59 15.48 20.74
C GLN A 121 -25.75 14.22 20.50
N GLY A 122 -24.42 14.35 20.40
CA GLY A 122 -23.48 13.26 20.17
C GLY A 122 -23.40 12.79 18.71
N SER A 123 -23.96 13.55 17.77
CA SER A 123 -23.95 13.22 16.34
C SER A 123 -22.75 13.84 15.64
N VAL A 124 -22.19 13.13 14.66
CA VAL A 124 -21.14 13.68 13.76
C VAL A 124 -21.77 14.19 12.47
N PRO A 125 -21.08 15.02 11.66
CA PRO A 125 -21.63 15.53 10.40
C PRO A 125 -22.16 14.42 9.47
N ASP A 126 -21.42 13.33 9.30
CA ASP A 126 -21.85 12.17 8.47
C ASP A 126 -23.19 11.55 8.93
N ALA A 127 -23.45 11.52 10.25
CA ALA A 127 -24.69 10.96 10.79
C ALA A 127 -25.90 11.86 10.54
N LEU A 128 -25.66 13.14 10.28
CA LEU A 128 -26.68 14.16 10.00
C LEU A 128 -26.86 14.41 8.50
N ALA A 129 -25.96 13.88 7.66
CA ALA A 129 -25.90 14.19 6.25
C ALA A 129 -27.18 13.77 5.51
N GLY A 130 -27.71 14.71 4.74
CA GLY A 130 -28.82 14.49 3.82
C GLY A 130 -28.45 13.60 2.62
N VAL A 131 -29.40 13.40 1.71
CA VAL A 131 -29.24 12.45 0.59
C VAL A 131 -28.12 12.87 -0.36
N ASN A 132 -27.94 14.17 -0.58
CA ASN A 132 -26.95 14.70 -1.52
C ASN A 132 -25.55 14.79 -0.90
N THR A 133 -25.47 15.10 0.38
CA THR A 133 -24.21 15.29 1.11
C THR A 133 -23.63 14.00 1.69
N ALA A 134 -24.46 13.00 2.01
CA ALA A 134 -23.99 11.73 2.58
C ALA A 134 -22.90 11.02 1.75
N PRO A 135 -22.97 10.94 0.40
CA PRO A 135 -21.88 10.37 -0.39
C PRO A 135 -20.56 11.13 -0.25
N ILE A 136 -20.61 12.45 -0.10
CA ILE A 136 -19.40 13.29 0.06
C ILE A 136 -18.76 13.03 1.42
N PHE A 137 -19.55 13.02 2.50
CA PHE A 137 -19.04 12.73 3.84
C PHE A 137 -18.42 11.34 3.93
N LYS A 138 -19.06 10.32 3.32
CA LYS A 138 -18.49 8.97 3.24
C LYS A 138 -17.15 8.94 2.53
N GLN A 139 -17.06 9.61 1.37
CA GLN A 139 -15.80 9.69 0.62
C GLN A 139 -14.72 10.45 1.41
N ALA A 140 -15.09 11.54 2.08
CA ALA A 140 -14.16 12.31 2.92
C ALA A 140 -13.65 11.48 4.10
N LEU A 141 -14.53 10.73 4.78
CA LEU A 141 -14.14 9.82 5.87
C LEU A 141 -13.23 8.69 5.38
N LYS A 142 -13.48 8.14 4.19
CA LYS A 142 -12.62 7.12 3.57
C LYS A 142 -11.23 7.67 3.26
N ASN A 143 -11.14 8.90 2.75
CA ASN A 143 -9.88 9.57 2.45
C ASN A 143 -9.11 9.95 3.72
N ASP A 144 -9.80 10.50 4.72
CA ASP A 144 -9.19 10.90 5.98
C ASP A 144 -8.67 9.68 6.75
N PHE A 145 -9.41 8.57 6.75
CA PHE A 145 -9.04 7.36 7.48
C PHE A 145 -7.62 6.85 7.17
N VAL A 146 -7.20 6.83 5.91
CA VAL A 146 -5.85 6.35 5.55
C VAL A 146 -4.73 7.28 6.03
N GLU A 147 -5.02 8.57 6.24
CA GLU A 147 -4.08 9.52 6.84
C GLU A 147 -3.99 9.36 8.36
N ARG A 148 -5.04 8.82 9.01
CA ARG A 148 -5.07 8.56 10.46
C ARG A 148 -4.34 7.29 10.87
N VAL A 149 -3.90 6.48 9.91
CA VAL A 149 -3.24 5.20 10.14
C VAL A 149 -1.80 5.26 9.63
N VAL A 150 -0.86 5.14 10.54
CA VAL A 150 0.56 4.84 10.30
C VAL A 150 0.74 3.35 10.53
N LEU A 151 1.19 2.63 9.52
CA LEU A 151 1.57 1.25 9.65
C LEU A 151 2.94 1.13 10.31
N VAL A 152 3.03 0.25 11.29
CA VAL A 152 4.23 -0.06 12.05
C VAL A 152 4.62 -1.50 11.79
N GLN A 153 5.82 -1.70 11.28
CA GLN A 153 6.44 -3.01 11.22
C GLN A 153 7.60 -3.05 12.21
N SER A 154 7.65 -4.09 13.02
CA SER A 154 8.75 -4.32 13.96
C SER A 154 9.33 -5.71 13.73
N TRP A 155 10.50 -5.99 14.30
CA TRP A 155 11.14 -7.28 14.16
C TRP A 155 11.54 -7.85 15.51
N ALA A 156 10.86 -8.93 15.92
CA ALA A 156 11.19 -9.67 17.12
C ALA A 156 12.57 -10.36 16.95
N PRO A 157 13.48 -10.24 17.95
CA PRO A 157 14.81 -10.82 17.87
C PRO A 157 14.82 -12.31 17.55
N ASP A 158 13.99 -13.10 18.23
CA ASP A 158 13.93 -14.56 18.05
C ASP A 158 13.50 -14.95 16.63
N SER A 159 12.55 -14.20 16.05
CA SER A 159 12.07 -14.45 14.69
C SER A 159 13.16 -14.17 13.65
N ILE A 160 13.89 -13.07 13.82
CA ILE A 160 15.00 -12.74 12.91
C ILE A 160 16.17 -13.71 13.10
N PHE A 161 16.48 -14.07 14.34
CA PHE A 161 17.51 -15.05 14.63
C PHE A 161 17.23 -16.38 13.90
N ASN A 162 16.00 -16.90 14.00
CA ASN A 162 15.62 -18.12 13.29
C ASN A 162 15.66 -17.96 11.76
N TYR A 163 15.19 -16.83 11.23
CA TYR A 163 15.27 -16.52 9.80
C TYR A 163 16.72 -16.53 9.28
N LEU A 164 17.64 -15.92 10.02
CA LEU A 164 19.06 -15.86 9.65
C LEU A 164 19.72 -17.24 9.74
N MET A 165 19.33 -18.06 10.72
CA MET A 165 19.75 -19.47 10.80
C MET A 165 19.26 -20.28 9.60
N ASP A 166 17.97 -20.17 9.25
CA ASP A 166 17.36 -20.91 8.13
C ASP A 166 17.94 -20.51 6.77
N THR A 167 18.42 -19.28 6.65
CA THR A 167 19.05 -18.75 5.43
C THR A 167 20.57 -18.86 5.42
N ASN A 168 21.16 -19.54 6.42
CA ASN A 168 22.60 -19.73 6.60
C ASN A 168 23.42 -18.42 6.66
N GLN A 169 22.80 -17.33 7.12
CA GLN A 169 23.43 -16.01 7.28
C GLN A 169 24.10 -15.88 8.65
N PHE A 170 25.00 -16.82 8.95
CA PHE A 170 25.65 -16.92 10.27
C PHE A 170 26.62 -15.76 10.56
N ASP A 171 27.08 -15.04 9.54
CA ASP A 171 28.04 -13.95 9.63
C ASP A 171 27.48 -12.70 10.36
N ILE A 172 26.17 -12.55 10.38
CA ILE A 172 25.49 -11.41 11.01
C ILE A 172 24.71 -11.79 12.29
N LEU A 173 24.76 -13.07 12.67
CA LEU A 173 24.16 -13.57 13.91
C LEU A 173 25.00 -13.17 15.12
N ASP A 174 24.35 -12.60 16.12
CA ASP A 174 24.87 -12.41 17.46
C ASP A 174 24.17 -13.40 18.41
N PHE A 175 24.87 -14.48 18.74
CA PHE A 175 24.39 -15.54 19.63
C PHE A 175 24.30 -15.09 21.09
N GLU A 176 25.11 -14.10 21.51
CA GLU A 176 25.14 -13.60 22.88
C GLU A 176 24.04 -12.55 23.10
N THR A 177 23.79 -11.73 22.07
CA THR A 177 22.81 -10.65 22.10
C THR A 177 21.91 -10.71 20.86
N PRO A 178 20.85 -11.56 20.84
CA PRO A 178 19.98 -11.73 19.67
C PRO A 178 19.38 -10.44 19.10
N LYS A 179 19.20 -9.40 19.93
CA LYS A 179 18.77 -8.05 19.49
C LYS A 179 19.71 -7.46 18.43
N ASN A 180 21.03 -7.65 18.59
CA ASN A 180 22.02 -7.14 17.64
C ASN A 180 21.89 -7.82 16.28
N SER A 181 21.41 -9.07 16.22
CA SER A 181 21.16 -9.78 14.96
C SER A 181 20.13 -9.04 14.09
N VAL A 182 19.10 -8.44 14.70
CA VAL A 182 18.09 -7.64 13.98
C VAL A 182 18.73 -6.40 13.36
N VAL A 183 19.53 -5.70 14.16
CA VAL A 183 20.22 -4.48 13.73
C VAL A 183 21.26 -4.80 12.65
N ASN A 184 22.04 -5.86 12.80
CA ASN A 184 23.02 -6.30 11.80
C ASN A 184 22.32 -6.71 10.50
N ALA A 185 21.21 -7.44 10.57
CA ALA A 185 20.40 -7.76 9.39
C ALA A 185 19.94 -6.50 8.66
N LEU A 186 19.52 -5.46 9.39
CA LEU A 186 19.18 -4.17 8.80
C LEU A 186 20.40 -3.37 8.31
N ALA A 187 21.56 -3.46 8.96
CA ALA A 187 22.72 -2.65 8.63
C ALA A 187 23.60 -3.27 7.53
N GLU A 188 23.43 -4.57 7.23
CA GLU A 188 24.41 -5.32 6.43
C GLU A 188 23.80 -6.19 5.32
N LYS A 189 22.48 -6.47 5.33
CA LYS A 189 21.85 -7.39 4.35
C LYS A 189 20.54 -6.85 3.77
N ASP A 190 20.25 -7.24 2.53
CA ASP A 190 19.01 -6.92 1.81
C ASP A 190 17.79 -7.77 2.24
N GLY A 191 17.90 -8.54 3.33
CA GLY A 191 16.87 -9.48 3.77
C GLY A 191 15.63 -8.81 4.37
N LEU A 192 15.80 -7.89 5.32
CA LEU A 192 14.67 -7.23 6.01
C LEU A 192 14.13 -6.03 5.23
N ILE A 193 15.04 -5.18 4.78
CA ILE A 193 14.79 -4.03 3.92
C ILE A 193 15.91 -4.02 2.89
N SER A 194 15.59 -3.89 1.61
CA SER A 194 16.60 -3.75 0.54
C SER A 194 17.15 -2.32 0.45
N LYS A 195 18.18 -2.11 -0.37
CA LYS A 195 18.89 -0.82 -0.48
C LYS A 195 18.01 0.35 -0.93
N ASP A 196 16.93 0.10 -1.64
CA ASP A 196 16.01 1.15 -2.12
C ASP A 196 14.85 1.44 -1.15
N GLY A 197 14.88 0.79 0.03
CA GLY A 197 13.81 0.87 1.02
C GLY A 197 12.70 -0.16 0.84
N THR A 198 12.82 -1.12 -0.07
CA THR A 198 11.76 -2.13 -0.26
C THR A 198 11.73 -3.15 0.87
N ILE A 199 10.57 -3.27 1.51
CA ILE A 199 10.20 -4.31 2.48
C ILE A 199 9.36 -5.38 1.77
N GLY A 200 9.46 -6.62 2.24
CA GLY A 200 8.64 -7.71 1.70
C GLY A 200 9.11 -8.17 0.33
N GLY A 201 10.42 -8.08 0.02
CA GLY A 201 10.97 -8.57 -1.26
C GLY A 201 10.67 -10.06 -1.53
N HIS A 202 10.49 -10.86 -0.48
CA HIS A 202 10.03 -12.25 -0.60
C HIS A 202 8.62 -12.38 -1.17
N LEU A 203 7.83 -11.32 -1.19
CA LEU A 203 6.49 -11.25 -1.77
C LEU A 203 6.51 -10.86 -3.26
N ASP A 204 7.68 -10.73 -3.88
CA ASP A 204 7.78 -10.57 -5.33
C ASP A 204 7.48 -11.91 -6.02
N PHE A 205 6.18 -12.16 -6.18
CA PHE A 205 5.66 -13.41 -6.68
C PHE A 205 6.14 -13.73 -8.10
N VAL A 206 6.33 -12.71 -8.94
CA VAL A 206 6.79 -12.88 -10.32
C VAL A 206 8.24 -13.37 -10.35
N ASN A 207 9.12 -12.73 -9.58
CA ASN A 207 10.52 -13.13 -9.51
C ASN A 207 10.70 -14.47 -8.78
N ASN A 208 9.86 -14.77 -7.79
CA ASN A 208 9.95 -16.00 -7.00
C ASN A 208 9.24 -17.21 -7.65
N LEU A 209 8.44 -17.02 -8.70
CA LEU A 209 7.62 -18.08 -9.31
C LEU A 209 8.43 -19.31 -9.74
N TYR A 210 9.61 -19.09 -10.33
CA TYR A 210 10.43 -20.16 -10.89
C TYR A 210 11.67 -20.51 -10.06
N SER A 211 11.80 -19.90 -8.87
CA SER A 211 12.81 -20.28 -7.88
C SER A 211 12.41 -21.57 -7.15
N ASP A 212 13.36 -22.18 -6.46
CA ASP A 212 13.10 -23.28 -5.51
C ASP A 212 12.64 -22.75 -4.13
N ASP A 213 12.12 -21.53 -4.06
CA ASP A 213 11.44 -21.00 -2.88
C ASP A 213 9.92 -21.16 -2.98
N PHE A 214 9.26 -21.03 -1.82
CA PHE A 214 7.81 -21.04 -1.74
C PHE A 214 7.31 -20.05 -0.70
N VAL A 215 6.56 -19.04 -1.15
CA VAL A 215 5.84 -18.09 -0.30
C VAL A 215 4.54 -18.75 0.19
N ASP A 216 4.56 -19.24 1.43
CA ASP A 216 3.38 -19.80 2.10
C ASP A 216 2.60 -18.78 2.92
N ARG A 217 3.25 -17.70 3.34
CA ARG A 217 2.65 -16.56 4.02
C ARG A 217 2.85 -15.29 3.16
N PRO A 218 1.89 -14.94 2.29
CA PRO A 218 2.05 -13.95 1.23
C PRO A 218 1.89 -12.51 1.71
N HIS A 219 2.26 -12.20 2.96
CA HIS A 219 2.12 -10.87 3.50
C HIS A 219 3.22 -10.52 4.50
N THR A 220 3.47 -9.22 4.60
CA THR A 220 4.19 -8.64 5.73
C THR A 220 3.16 -8.17 6.74
N HIS A 221 3.40 -8.45 8.03
CA HIS A 221 2.54 -7.95 9.11
C HIS A 221 2.76 -6.47 9.32
N TRP A 222 1.67 -5.73 9.50
CA TRP A 222 1.73 -4.33 9.89
C TRP A 222 0.71 -4.04 10.99
N THR A 223 1.16 -3.41 12.05
CA THR A 223 0.31 -2.95 13.15
C THR A 223 0.05 -1.46 13.01
N TRP A 224 -0.93 -0.93 13.72
CA TRP A 224 -1.34 0.46 13.54
C TRP A 224 -0.82 1.38 14.62
N ASN A 225 -0.38 2.55 14.20
CA ASN A 225 -0.05 3.69 15.03
C ASN A 225 0.89 3.27 16.16
N THR A 226 0.52 3.53 17.41
CA THR A 226 1.38 3.23 18.56
C THR A 226 1.36 1.76 18.98
N LEU A 227 0.69 0.89 18.20
CA LEU A 227 0.75 -0.56 18.36
C LEU A 227 2.04 -1.06 17.70
N CYS A 228 3.02 -1.45 18.52
CA CYS A 228 4.33 -1.91 18.06
C CYS A 228 4.56 -3.38 18.46
N GLN A 229 3.63 -4.27 18.07
CA GLN A 229 3.74 -5.72 18.28
C GLN A 229 2.68 -6.46 17.44
N ALA A 230 3.05 -7.57 16.81
CA ALA A 230 2.08 -8.43 16.13
C ALA A 230 1.24 -9.26 17.13
N ASN A 231 0.18 -9.90 16.64
CA ASN A 231 -0.61 -10.84 17.43
C ASN A 231 0.14 -12.15 17.70
N ILE A 232 0.21 -12.53 18.98
CA ILE A 232 0.73 -13.79 19.54
C ILE A 232 2.16 -14.18 19.08
N GLY A 233 3.07 -14.31 20.06
CA GLY A 233 4.34 -15.04 19.91
C GLY A 233 5.53 -14.15 19.55
N GLY A 234 6.70 -14.39 20.14
CA GLY A 234 7.91 -13.57 20.00
C GLY A 234 8.07 -12.54 21.12
N SER A 235 9.31 -12.25 21.50
CA SER A 235 9.66 -11.23 22.50
C SER A 235 9.61 -9.83 21.86
N TRP A 236 8.43 -9.38 21.43
CA TRP A 236 8.26 -8.09 20.73
C TRP A 236 8.62 -6.88 21.59
N GLU A 237 8.43 -6.99 22.90
CA GLU A 237 8.89 -5.97 23.87
C GLU A 237 10.41 -5.75 23.80
N ASP A 238 11.14 -6.70 23.21
CA ASP A 238 12.59 -6.69 23.01
C ASP A 238 13.01 -6.33 21.57
N ALA A 239 12.06 -6.03 20.67
CA ALA A 239 12.38 -5.58 19.32
C ALA A 239 13.20 -4.28 19.35
N PRO A 240 14.34 -4.21 18.62
CA PRO A 240 15.19 -3.02 18.61
C PRO A 240 14.92 -2.06 17.44
N VAL A 241 14.08 -2.47 16.48
CA VAL A 241 13.86 -1.72 15.24
C VAL A 241 12.38 -1.70 14.90
N ALA A 242 11.90 -0.53 14.46
CA ALA A 242 10.59 -0.35 13.83
C ALA A 242 10.69 0.46 12.54
N VAL A 243 9.76 0.20 11.63
CA VAL A 243 9.48 1.01 10.45
C VAL A 243 8.10 1.61 10.59
N LEU A 244 8.00 2.91 10.38
CA LEU A 244 6.76 3.69 10.36
C LEU A 244 6.49 4.13 8.94
N GLU A 245 5.32 3.80 8.40
CA GLU A 245 4.92 4.13 7.03
C GLU A 245 3.42 4.50 7.01
N PRO A 246 3.04 5.69 6.52
CA PRO A 246 1.62 6.04 6.35
C PRO A 246 0.85 5.02 5.50
N LEU A 247 -0.37 4.64 5.92
CA LEU A 247 -1.23 3.72 5.15
C LEU A 247 -1.57 4.28 3.77
N SER A 248 -1.62 5.60 3.63
CA SER A 248 -1.80 6.30 2.35
C SER A 248 -0.75 5.98 1.29
N SER A 249 0.43 5.46 1.67
CA SER A 249 1.49 5.05 0.75
C SER A 249 1.31 3.64 0.17
N PHE A 250 0.34 2.86 0.67
CA PHE A 250 0.15 1.47 0.25
C PHE A 250 -0.97 1.31 -0.78
N ASN A 251 -0.67 0.55 -1.84
CA ASN A 251 -1.67 0.11 -2.81
C ASN A 251 -2.18 -1.31 -2.48
N ASN A 252 -1.27 -2.25 -2.20
CA ASN A 252 -1.57 -3.68 -2.10
C ASN A 252 -1.97 -4.15 -0.70
N VAL A 253 -3.01 -3.54 -0.15
CA VAL A 253 -3.55 -3.92 1.17
C VAL A 253 -4.63 -4.97 0.95
N GLU A 254 -4.40 -6.23 1.34
CA GLU A 254 -5.40 -7.31 1.26
C GLU A 254 -6.29 -7.36 2.49
N GLY A 255 -5.70 -7.22 3.66
CA GLY A 255 -6.36 -7.41 4.92
C GLY A 255 -6.04 -6.27 5.87
N ILE A 256 -7.03 -5.92 6.66
CA ILE A 256 -7.01 -4.69 7.45
C ILE A 256 -7.45 -5.06 8.85
N ALA A 257 -6.54 -4.85 9.80
CA ALA A 257 -6.74 -4.98 11.24
C ALA A 257 -5.66 -4.18 11.98
N PRO A 258 -5.97 -3.55 13.12
CA PRO A 258 -4.99 -2.79 13.90
C PRO A 258 -3.75 -3.58 14.31
N TYR A 259 -3.88 -4.90 14.37
CA TYR A 259 -2.83 -5.83 14.80
C TYR A 259 -2.16 -6.58 13.65
N ASP A 260 -2.75 -6.51 12.46
CA ASP A 260 -2.40 -7.39 11.34
C ASP A 260 -3.01 -6.88 10.04
N THR A 261 -2.59 -5.69 9.62
CA THR A 261 -2.77 -5.26 8.26
C THR A 261 -1.83 -6.05 7.37
N THR A 262 -2.40 -6.79 6.42
CA THR A 262 -1.69 -7.65 5.49
C THR A 262 -1.47 -6.90 4.18
N ILE A 263 -0.19 -6.70 3.86
CA ILE A 263 0.23 -6.12 2.58
C ILE A 263 0.71 -7.25 1.68
N MET A 264 0.14 -7.39 0.50
CA MET A 264 0.48 -8.42 -0.49
C MET A 264 1.41 -7.86 -1.56
N GLY A 265 2.65 -8.30 -1.53
CA GLY A 265 3.68 -7.85 -2.47
C GLY A 265 4.72 -6.94 -1.82
N PRO A 266 5.84 -6.72 -2.53
CA PRO A 266 6.89 -5.85 -2.06
C PRO A 266 6.38 -4.41 -1.99
N HIS A 267 6.79 -3.70 -0.94
CA HIS A 267 6.45 -2.30 -0.74
C HIS A 267 7.72 -1.48 -0.61
N ARG A 268 7.90 -0.52 -1.51
CA ARG A 268 8.96 0.47 -1.40
C ARG A 268 8.50 1.60 -0.48
N LEU A 269 9.19 1.73 0.65
CA LEU A 269 8.90 2.77 1.64
C LEU A 269 8.96 4.17 1.02
N SER A 270 8.06 5.04 1.46
CA SER A 270 7.94 6.42 0.98
C SER A 270 9.05 7.32 1.53
N ASP A 271 9.10 8.55 1.04
CA ASP A 271 9.91 9.62 1.61
C ASP A 271 9.40 10.09 2.99
N GLN A 272 8.15 9.77 3.32
CA GLN A 272 7.55 10.01 4.64
C GLN A 272 7.88 8.90 5.64
N ALA A 273 8.47 7.79 5.21
CA ALA A 273 8.79 6.67 6.06
C ALA A 273 9.86 7.01 7.11
N ILE A 274 9.75 6.43 8.30
CA ILE A 274 10.76 6.55 9.35
C ILE A 274 11.20 5.15 9.80
N ILE A 275 12.50 4.89 9.75
CA ILE A 275 13.13 3.72 10.34
C ILE A 275 13.71 4.14 11.70
N LEU A 276 13.16 3.59 12.78
CA LEU A 276 13.64 3.79 14.15
C LEU A 276 14.62 2.68 14.54
N VAL A 277 15.79 3.08 14.99
CA VAL A 277 16.89 2.19 15.44
C VAL A 277 17.54 2.74 16.71
N PRO A 278 18.31 1.95 17.46
CA PRO A 278 19.11 2.47 18.57
C PRO A 278 20.08 3.56 18.06
N GLN A 279 20.29 4.62 18.85
CA GLN A 279 21.09 5.78 18.44
C GLN A 279 22.51 5.41 17.96
N ALA A 280 23.10 4.35 18.52
CA ALA A 280 24.43 3.87 18.15
C ALA A 280 24.51 3.33 16.70
N ASP A 281 23.39 2.91 16.13
CA ASP A 281 23.35 2.20 14.85
C ASP A 281 22.89 3.07 13.67
N VAL A 282 22.43 4.29 13.95
CA VAL A 282 21.93 5.24 12.94
C VAL A 282 22.91 5.42 11.79
N GLN A 283 24.21 5.60 12.09
CA GLN A 283 25.23 5.85 11.07
C GLN A 283 25.41 4.64 10.16
N ARG A 284 25.47 3.42 10.72
CA ARG A 284 25.63 2.19 9.94
C ARG A 284 24.44 1.96 9.00
N VAL A 285 23.22 2.14 9.52
CA VAL A 285 22.00 1.98 8.72
C VAL A 285 21.88 3.07 7.65
N THR A 286 22.25 4.31 7.98
CA THR A 286 22.28 5.43 7.02
C THR A 286 23.28 5.18 5.90
N ALA A 287 24.49 4.71 6.24
CA ALA A 287 25.49 4.36 5.24
C ALA A 287 24.98 3.30 4.28
N ARG A 288 24.26 2.27 4.77
CA ARG A 288 23.70 1.22 3.91
C ARG A 288 22.55 1.71 3.04
N LEU A 289 21.52 2.30 3.64
CA LEU A 289 20.23 2.55 2.96
C LEU A 289 20.21 3.87 2.18
N LYS A 290 20.98 4.88 2.62
CA LYS A 290 20.96 6.22 2.02
C LYS A 290 22.23 6.54 1.24
N GLU A 291 23.42 6.32 1.83
CA GLU A 291 24.68 6.66 1.15
C GLU A 291 25.03 5.65 0.05
N ASN A 292 24.84 4.36 0.34
CA ASN A 292 25.06 3.26 -0.61
C ASN A 292 23.76 2.68 -1.20
N GLY A 293 22.63 3.31 -0.88
CA GLY A 293 21.28 2.90 -1.29
C GLY A 293 20.50 4.08 -1.87
N THR A 294 19.19 3.89 -2.04
CA THR A 294 18.28 4.90 -2.63
C THR A 294 17.02 5.11 -1.80
N PHE A 295 17.06 4.73 -0.52
CA PHE A 295 15.96 4.99 0.42
C PHE A 295 15.81 6.50 0.67
N ALA A 296 14.61 7.03 0.40
CA ALA A 296 14.33 8.46 0.49
C ALA A 296 13.91 8.92 1.90
N GLY A 297 13.36 8.02 2.71
CA GLY A 297 12.82 8.35 4.03
C GLY A 297 13.89 8.67 5.09
N GLN A 298 13.46 8.68 6.34
CA GLN A 298 14.27 9.09 7.49
C GLN A 298 14.77 7.89 8.29
N ILE A 299 15.97 8.01 8.86
CA ILE A 299 16.52 7.04 9.81
C ILE A 299 16.77 7.82 11.09
N LYS A 300 16.07 7.43 12.17
CA LYS A 300 16.12 8.13 13.45
C LYS A 300 16.60 7.21 14.56
N GLY A 301 17.46 7.77 15.41
CA GLY A 301 17.97 7.11 16.60
C GLY A 301 17.09 7.37 17.81
N TYR A 302 16.86 6.35 18.63
CA TYR A 302 16.28 6.53 19.96
C TYR A 302 17.29 6.18 21.07
N ALA A 303 17.09 6.78 22.24
CA ALA A 303 18.00 6.63 23.37
C ALA A 303 17.98 5.19 23.94
N ALA A 304 19.13 4.69 24.38
CA ALA A 304 19.30 3.30 24.84
C ALA A 304 18.47 2.93 26.08
N ASN A 305 17.96 3.93 26.82
CA ASN A 305 17.10 3.75 27.98
C ASN A 305 15.59 3.73 27.66
N LEU A 306 15.19 3.98 26.41
CA LEU A 306 13.80 3.91 25.98
C LEU A 306 13.49 2.52 25.40
N SER A 307 12.26 2.05 25.65
CA SER A 307 11.72 0.91 24.89
C SER A 307 11.43 1.33 23.45
N LEU A 308 11.46 0.38 22.50
CA LEU A 308 11.07 0.67 21.10
C LEU A 308 9.65 1.23 21.05
N ARG A 309 8.74 0.71 21.89
CA ARG A 309 7.36 1.18 21.95
C ARG A 309 7.25 2.64 22.38
N ASP A 310 8.01 3.04 23.40
CA ASP A 310 8.06 4.43 23.84
C ASP A 310 8.63 5.34 22.74
N ALA A 311 9.67 4.87 22.04
CA ALA A 311 10.25 5.57 20.91
C ALA A 311 9.24 5.73 19.76
N VAL A 312 8.53 4.66 19.37
CA VAL A 312 7.46 4.70 18.36
C VAL A 312 6.35 5.67 18.75
N ARG A 313 5.90 5.62 20.01
CA ARG A 313 4.86 6.53 20.51
C ARG A 313 5.30 7.99 20.45
N ALA A 314 6.52 8.29 20.90
CA ALA A 314 7.07 9.64 20.85
C ALA A 314 7.23 10.13 19.40
N GLU A 315 7.74 9.26 18.52
CA GLU A 315 7.97 9.59 17.12
C GLU A 315 6.67 9.81 16.35
N ILE A 316 5.66 8.95 16.54
CA ILE A 316 4.36 9.13 15.90
C ILE A 316 3.71 10.44 16.35
N SER A 317 3.80 10.77 17.65
CA SER A 317 3.25 12.02 18.17
C SER A 317 3.95 13.26 17.60
N ALA A 318 5.24 13.15 17.25
CA ALA A 318 6.04 14.25 16.73
C ALA A 318 5.95 14.40 15.20
N SER A 319 6.03 13.29 14.46
CA SER A 319 6.14 13.29 13.00
C SER A 319 4.82 13.01 12.28
N TYR A 320 3.84 12.38 12.95
CA TYR A 320 2.51 12.11 12.41
C TYR A 320 1.41 12.53 13.40
N PRO A 321 1.34 13.82 13.79
CA PRO A 321 0.39 14.30 14.80
C PRO A 321 -1.08 14.05 14.45
N GLN A 322 -1.39 13.85 13.16
CA GLN A 322 -2.70 13.51 12.66
C GLN A 322 -3.12 12.05 12.91
N ALA A 323 -2.17 11.15 13.20
CA ALA A 323 -2.43 9.73 13.41
C ALA A 323 -3.32 9.50 14.64
N ALA A 324 -4.29 8.59 14.53
CA ALA A 324 -5.20 8.32 15.61
C ALA A 324 -4.51 7.61 16.79
N LYS A 325 -4.87 7.97 18.02
CA LYS A 325 -4.48 7.16 19.18
C LYS A 325 -5.38 5.94 19.27
N LEU A 326 -4.82 4.78 19.57
CA LEU A 326 -5.61 3.56 19.79
C LEU A 326 -5.87 3.38 21.28
N VAL A 327 -7.14 3.28 21.66
CA VAL A 327 -7.58 3.11 23.05
C VAL A 327 -8.39 1.84 23.23
N ASN A 328 -8.30 1.25 24.42
CA ASN A 328 -9.05 0.05 24.79
C ASN A 328 -10.47 0.38 25.30
N SER A 329 -11.21 -0.65 25.74
CA SER A 329 -12.56 -0.50 26.32
C SER A 329 -12.65 0.43 27.53
N ASN A 330 -11.53 0.70 28.20
CA ASN A 330 -11.45 1.55 29.39
C ASN A 330 -10.99 2.98 29.05
N GLY A 331 -10.89 3.34 27.77
CA GLY A 331 -10.38 4.63 27.31
C GLY A 331 -8.88 4.85 27.55
N ARG A 332 -8.13 3.78 27.84
CA ARG A 332 -6.67 3.87 28.04
C ARG A 332 -5.95 3.62 26.73
N GLU A 333 -4.92 4.41 26.46
CA GLU A 333 -4.05 4.24 25.31
C GLU A 333 -3.38 2.85 25.34
N ILE A 334 -3.58 2.09 24.27
CA ILE A 334 -3.13 0.70 24.17
C ILE A 334 -1.60 0.59 24.21
N SER A 335 -0.88 1.57 23.66
CA SER A 335 0.58 1.60 23.68
C SER A 335 1.15 1.61 25.10
N GLN A 336 0.45 2.18 26.06
CA GLN A 336 0.93 2.27 27.45
C GLN A 336 0.77 0.95 28.22
N VAL A 337 0.07 -0.03 27.63
CA VAL A 337 -0.21 -1.31 28.27
C VAL A 337 0.90 -2.31 27.95
N VAL A 338 1.86 -2.46 28.86
CA VAL A 338 2.90 -3.48 28.78
C VAL A 338 2.29 -4.88 28.83
N ILE A 339 2.69 -5.76 27.90
CA ILE A 339 2.17 -7.13 27.76
C ILE A 339 3.27 -8.11 28.14
N ASN A 340 3.32 -8.42 29.44
CA ASN A 340 4.17 -9.49 29.95
C ASN A 340 3.40 -10.80 29.96
N LYS A 341 4.03 -11.89 29.52
CA LYS A 341 3.44 -13.24 29.56
C LYS A 341 2.97 -13.57 30.99
N GLY A 342 1.66 -13.73 31.18
CA GLY A 342 1.05 -14.03 32.49
C GLY A 342 0.82 -12.81 33.40
N GLY A 343 0.99 -11.57 32.91
CA GLY A 343 0.74 -10.36 33.69
C GLY A 343 -0.74 -10.01 33.84
N ASN A 344 -1.20 -9.77 35.07
CA ASN A 344 -2.58 -9.34 35.33
C ASN A 344 -2.92 -7.95 34.74
N ASN A 345 -1.92 -7.11 34.49
CA ASN A 345 -2.12 -5.74 34.00
C ASN A 345 -2.75 -5.70 32.61
N ALA A 346 -2.24 -6.43 31.62
CA ALA A 346 -2.80 -6.36 30.27
C ALA A 346 -4.23 -6.92 30.22
N ALA A 347 -4.50 -8.02 30.94
CA ALA A 347 -5.84 -8.60 31.04
C ALA A 347 -6.85 -7.62 31.65
N ALA A 348 -6.47 -6.90 32.73
CA ALA A 348 -7.32 -5.86 33.33
C ALA A 348 -7.61 -4.68 32.38
N ASN A 349 -6.75 -4.48 31.37
CA ASN A 349 -6.91 -3.49 30.32
C ASN A 349 -7.55 -4.06 29.05
N GLY A 350 -8.16 -5.25 29.11
CA GLY A 350 -8.93 -5.84 28.01
C GLY A 350 -8.11 -6.65 26.99
N TYR A 351 -6.84 -6.93 27.27
CA TYR A 351 -6.00 -7.80 26.44
C TYR A 351 -6.35 -9.27 26.64
N ASN A 352 -6.57 -9.99 25.54
CA ASN A 352 -6.85 -11.41 25.53
C ASN A 352 -5.58 -12.21 25.20
N TYR A 353 -4.96 -12.83 26.20
CA TYR A 353 -3.74 -13.61 26.02
C TYR A 353 -3.89 -14.87 25.16
N ILE A 354 -5.11 -15.42 25.04
CA ILE A 354 -5.36 -16.59 24.19
C ILE A 354 -5.27 -16.19 22.72
N ASN A 355 -5.82 -15.01 22.40
CA ASN A 355 -5.95 -14.56 21.03
C ASN A 355 -4.90 -13.51 20.61
N GLY A 356 -4.17 -12.93 21.57
CA GLY A 356 -3.05 -12.02 21.35
C GLY A 356 -3.42 -10.56 21.05
N TYR A 357 -4.66 -10.13 21.26
CA TYR A 357 -5.14 -8.77 20.96
C TYR A 357 -6.08 -8.22 22.03
N PHE A 358 -6.38 -6.91 21.98
CA PHE A 358 -7.41 -6.32 22.83
C PHE A 358 -8.79 -6.59 22.25
N ASN A 359 -9.72 -7.08 23.09
CA ASN A 359 -11.06 -7.46 22.64
C ASN A 359 -11.87 -6.29 22.07
N THR A 360 -11.55 -5.06 22.46
CA THR A 360 -12.16 -3.84 21.94
C THR A 360 -11.08 -2.80 21.71
N VAL A 361 -11.07 -2.24 20.50
CA VAL A 361 -10.19 -1.14 20.10
C VAL A 361 -11.05 0.00 19.58
N SER A 362 -10.73 1.21 19.99
CA SER A 362 -11.30 2.45 19.48
C SER A 362 -10.20 3.38 19.00
N MET A 363 -10.51 4.24 18.04
CA MET A 363 -9.65 5.35 17.61
C MET A 363 -10.04 6.59 18.39
N GLU A 364 -9.06 7.26 18.97
CA GLU A 364 -9.20 8.60 19.53
C GLU A 364 -8.54 9.62 18.59
N ILE A 365 -9.33 10.58 18.13
CA ILE A 365 -8.91 11.68 17.24
C ILE A 365 -9.35 12.97 17.91
N ASN A 366 -8.39 13.84 18.27
CA ASN A 366 -8.66 15.13 18.92
C ASN A 366 -9.58 15.02 20.16
N GLY A 367 -9.43 13.95 20.96
CA GLY A 367 -10.25 13.68 22.14
C GLY A 367 -11.58 12.97 21.86
N THR A 368 -12.01 12.85 20.60
CA THR A 368 -13.19 12.06 20.24
C THR A 368 -12.83 10.59 20.05
N VAL A 369 -13.49 9.72 20.81
CA VAL A 369 -13.32 8.26 20.73
C VAL A 369 -14.40 7.64 19.83
N LYS A 370 -13.97 6.87 18.82
CA LYS A 370 -14.84 6.11 17.91
C LYS A 370 -14.51 4.62 17.95
N PRO A 371 -15.52 3.73 18.08
CA PRO A 371 -15.27 2.30 18.08
C PRO A 371 -14.70 1.85 16.74
N LEU A 372 -13.57 1.15 16.77
CA LEU A 372 -12.86 0.69 15.58
C LEU A 372 -13.12 -0.79 15.32
N MET A 373 -12.85 -1.65 16.30
CA MET A 373 -12.94 -3.10 16.17
C MET A 373 -13.38 -3.74 17.48
N THR A 374 -14.21 -4.78 17.38
CA THR A 374 -14.56 -5.68 18.49
C THR A 374 -14.24 -7.13 18.10
N GLY A 375 -13.40 -7.81 18.88
CA GLY A 375 -12.91 -9.16 18.54
C GLY A 375 -11.97 -9.18 17.33
N ALA A 376 -11.89 -10.33 16.64
CA ALA A 376 -10.93 -10.56 15.56
C ALA A 376 -11.39 -10.10 14.16
N SER A 377 -12.68 -9.84 13.98
CA SER A 377 -13.28 -9.64 12.64
C SER A 377 -14.42 -8.62 12.59
N ASN A 378 -14.88 -8.07 13.72
CA ASN A 378 -15.99 -7.11 13.69
C ASN A 378 -15.44 -5.69 13.66
N ALA A 379 -15.45 -5.07 12.49
CA ALA A 379 -15.21 -3.63 12.35
C ALA A 379 -16.45 -2.83 12.78
N SER A 380 -16.26 -1.75 13.52
CA SER A 380 -17.33 -0.87 13.99
C SER A 380 -17.38 0.47 13.25
N LEU A 381 -16.28 0.90 12.63
CA LEU A 381 -16.21 2.17 11.91
C LEU A 381 -16.64 2.01 10.44
N PRO A 382 -17.64 2.78 9.94
CA PRO A 382 -18.09 2.67 8.54
C PRO A 382 -16.97 2.86 7.51
N ALA A 383 -16.13 3.88 7.66
CA ALA A 383 -15.01 4.14 6.75
C ALA A 383 -14.05 2.94 6.64
N TYR A 384 -13.80 2.24 7.74
CA TYR A 384 -13.01 1.02 7.74
C TYR A 384 -13.70 -0.09 6.94
N ARG A 385 -15.02 -0.28 7.13
CA ARG A 385 -15.79 -1.30 6.40
C ARG A 385 -15.83 -1.01 4.90
N GLU A 386 -15.94 0.26 4.53
CA GLU A 386 -15.93 0.72 3.14
C GLU A 386 -14.54 0.63 2.51
N TYR A 387 -13.48 0.95 3.26
CA TYR A 387 -12.11 0.68 2.84
C TYR A 387 -11.84 -0.85 2.77
N GLY A 388 -12.56 -1.64 3.56
CA GLY A 388 -12.60 -3.10 3.56
C GLY A 388 -13.45 -3.72 2.44
N GLN A 389 -14.05 -2.93 1.55
CA GLN A 389 -14.87 -3.47 0.47
C GLN A 389 -14.00 -4.22 -0.55
N GLY A 390 -14.22 -5.52 -0.70
CA GLY A 390 -13.38 -6.38 -1.56
C GLY A 390 -12.05 -6.78 -0.92
N LYS A 391 -11.90 -6.55 0.40
CA LYS A 391 -10.72 -6.86 1.21
C LYS A 391 -11.11 -7.74 2.41
N HIS A 392 -10.13 -8.34 3.06
CA HIS A 392 -10.33 -9.11 4.28
C HIS A 392 -10.38 -8.15 5.47
N VAL A 393 -11.51 -8.13 6.19
CA VAL A 393 -11.63 -7.35 7.43
C VAL A 393 -11.39 -8.28 8.61
N GLY A 394 -10.25 -8.10 9.26
CA GLY A 394 -9.84 -8.89 10.41
C GLY A 394 -8.43 -9.44 10.27
N MET A 395 -8.09 -10.29 11.23
CA MET A 395 -6.78 -10.95 11.33
C MET A 395 -6.48 -11.84 10.11
N HIS A 396 -5.21 -11.96 9.70
CA HIS A 396 -4.82 -12.86 8.61
C HIS A 396 -5.34 -14.29 8.81
N ASN A 397 -5.34 -14.78 10.05
CA ASN A 397 -5.93 -16.07 10.38
C ASN A 397 -7.43 -16.07 10.04
N GLY A 398 -7.80 -16.81 8.99
CA GLY A 398 -9.16 -16.82 8.43
C GLY A 398 -9.31 -16.06 7.11
N SER A 399 -8.27 -15.37 6.63
CA SER A 399 -8.19 -14.90 5.24
C SER A 399 -8.07 -16.10 4.29
N VAL A 400 -8.56 -15.94 3.05
CA VAL A 400 -8.39 -16.92 1.97
C VAL A 400 -6.90 -17.14 1.63
N SER A 401 -6.06 -16.15 1.94
CA SER A 401 -4.61 -16.23 1.74
C SER A 401 -3.85 -16.97 2.85
N ASP A 402 -4.50 -17.31 3.96
CA ASP A 402 -3.94 -18.16 5.01
C ASP A 402 -3.91 -19.62 4.54
N ILE A 403 -2.83 -19.98 3.84
CA ILE A 403 -2.65 -21.32 3.28
C ILE A 403 -1.62 -22.16 4.05
N GLU A 404 -0.95 -21.58 5.04
CA GLU A 404 0.22 -22.15 5.74
C GLU A 404 -0.11 -23.52 6.40
N LYS A 405 -1.35 -23.68 6.88
CA LYS A 405 -1.81 -24.88 7.60
C LYS A 405 -2.39 -25.95 6.69
N ASN A 406 -2.61 -25.65 5.41
CA ASN A 406 -3.28 -26.56 4.50
C ASN A 406 -2.39 -27.76 4.13
N PRO A 407 -2.83 -29.02 4.36
CA PRO A 407 -2.02 -30.20 4.06
C PRO A 407 -1.61 -30.32 2.59
N ILE A 408 -2.46 -29.94 1.64
CA ILE A 408 -2.17 -30.02 0.20
C ILE A 408 -1.11 -28.98 -0.17
N PHE A 409 -1.22 -27.75 0.34
CA PHE A 409 -0.20 -26.73 0.09
C PHE A 409 1.13 -27.02 0.79
N LYS A 410 1.14 -27.79 1.89
CA LYS A 410 2.39 -28.30 2.49
C LYS A 410 3.14 -29.25 1.54
N VAL A 411 2.42 -30.12 0.83
CA VAL A 411 3.01 -30.98 -0.21
C VAL A 411 3.57 -30.12 -1.36
N LEU A 412 2.80 -29.12 -1.83
CA LEU A 412 3.25 -28.20 -2.87
C LEU A 412 4.52 -27.43 -2.46
N LYS A 413 4.57 -26.95 -1.21
CA LYS A 413 5.73 -26.28 -0.63
C LYS A 413 6.95 -27.20 -0.61
N GLU A 414 6.79 -28.45 -0.14
CA GLU A 414 7.89 -29.43 -0.09
C GLU A 414 8.49 -29.66 -1.49
N VAL A 415 7.66 -29.95 -2.49
CA VAL A 415 8.16 -30.23 -3.85
C VAL A 415 8.65 -28.99 -4.60
N SER A 416 8.26 -27.80 -4.16
CA SER A 416 8.79 -26.55 -4.69
C SER A 416 10.23 -26.33 -4.21
N LYS A 417 10.50 -26.59 -2.93
CA LYS A 417 11.83 -26.49 -2.31
C LYS A 417 12.76 -27.65 -2.65
N GLU A 418 12.19 -28.84 -2.81
CA GLU A 418 12.91 -30.07 -3.08
C GLU A 418 12.28 -30.78 -4.29
N PRO A 419 12.59 -30.37 -5.55
CA PRO A 419 11.95 -30.91 -6.75
C PRO A 419 12.07 -32.44 -6.91
N ASN A 420 13.07 -33.06 -6.29
CA ASN A 420 13.25 -34.52 -6.23
C ASN A 420 12.13 -35.25 -5.46
N LYS A 421 11.42 -34.56 -4.56
CA LYS A 421 10.28 -35.10 -3.77
C LYS A 421 9.00 -35.26 -4.57
N ILE A 422 8.94 -34.79 -5.82
CA ILE A 422 7.81 -35.03 -6.73
C ILE A 422 7.52 -36.53 -6.85
N SER A 423 8.57 -37.35 -6.98
CA SER A 423 8.46 -38.80 -7.19
C SER A 423 7.72 -39.54 -6.07
N THR A 424 7.92 -39.12 -4.81
CA THR A 424 7.29 -39.70 -3.63
C THR A 424 5.89 -39.14 -3.35
N ASN A 425 5.51 -38.04 -4.03
CA ASN A 425 4.26 -37.32 -3.85
C ASN A 425 3.38 -37.32 -5.13
N LEU A 426 3.65 -38.22 -6.09
CA LEU A 426 2.98 -38.25 -7.41
C LEU A 426 1.44 -38.31 -7.35
N THR A 427 0.85 -38.81 -6.26
CA THR A 427 -0.61 -38.87 -6.07
C THR A 427 -1.27 -37.49 -5.97
N HIS A 428 -0.51 -36.45 -5.63
CA HIS A 428 -1.00 -35.08 -5.44
C HIS A 428 -0.87 -34.20 -6.69
N PHE A 429 -0.40 -34.74 -7.81
CA PHE A 429 -0.10 -33.99 -9.04
C PHE A 429 -0.79 -34.62 -10.26
N ILE A 430 -1.17 -33.77 -11.21
CA ILE A 430 -1.73 -34.22 -12.48
C ILE A 430 -0.57 -34.57 -13.42
N GLY A 431 -0.13 -35.83 -13.35
CA GLY A 431 0.87 -36.40 -14.26
C GLY A 431 0.28 -37.02 -15.52
N LYS A 432 1.15 -37.72 -16.28
CA LYS A 432 0.80 -38.62 -17.39
C LYS A 432 -0.15 -39.72 -16.93
N GLU A 433 0.12 -40.26 -15.74
CA GLU A 433 -0.68 -41.27 -15.06
C GLU A 433 -0.89 -40.82 -13.60
N GLY A 434 -1.93 -41.33 -12.94
CA GLY A 434 -2.11 -41.11 -11.49
C GLY A 434 -2.99 -39.92 -11.10
N ALA A 435 -3.43 -39.99 -9.85
CA ALA A 435 -4.56 -39.32 -9.19
C ALA A 435 -5.95 -39.77 -9.67
N ARG A 436 -6.64 -40.55 -8.82
CA ARG A 436 -8.08 -40.86 -8.94
C ARG A 436 -8.94 -39.90 -8.12
N ASP A 437 -8.39 -39.36 -7.02
CA ASP A 437 -9.07 -38.39 -6.19
C ASP A 437 -8.65 -36.97 -6.60
N VAL A 438 -9.60 -36.24 -7.15
CA VAL A 438 -9.38 -34.88 -7.65
C VAL A 438 -9.24 -33.88 -6.50
N ASN A 439 -9.76 -34.19 -5.31
CA ASN A 439 -9.70 -33.29 -4.16
C ASN A 439 -8.32 -33.22 -3.49
N GLU A 440 -7.46 -34.21 -3.74
CA GLU A 440 -6.10 -34.27 -3.19
C GLU A 440 -5.05 -33.62 -4.11
N LEU A 441 -5.47 -33.11 -5.28
CA LEU A 441 -4.59 -32.52 -6.28
C LEU A 441 -4.21 -31.08 -5.94
N CYS A 442 -2.91 -30.77 -6.01
CA CYS A 442 -2.39 -29.43 -5.74
C CYS A 442 -2.97 -28.38 -6.70
N SER A 443 -3.02 -28.65 -8.00
CA SER A 443 -3.53 -27.70 -8.99
C SER A 443 -5.03 -27.43 -8.87
N VAL A 444 -5.80 -28.43 -8.43
CA VAL A 444 -7.24 -28.25 -8.16
C VAL A 444 -7.43 -27.38 -6.92
N LYS A 445 -6.70 -27.68 -5.84
CA LYS A 445 -6.77 -26.89 -4.61
C LYS A 445 -6.29 -25.45 -4.83
N ALA A 446 -5.20 -25.28 -5.58
CA ALA A 446 -4.67 -23.98 -5.98
C ALA A 446 -5.68 -23.20 -6.84
N TYR A 447 -6.40 -23.88 -7.74
CA TYR A 447 -7.45 -23.25 -8.54
C TYR A 447 -8.66 -22.81 -7.70
N SER A 448 -9.08 -23.59 -6.70
CA SER A 448 -10.14 -23.15 -5.77
C SER A 448 -9.71 -21.91 -4.97
N SER A 449 -8.46 -21.87 -4.49
CA SER A 449 -7.89 -20.68 -3.84
C SER A 449 -7.78 -19.50 -4.82
N TYR A 450 -7.40 -19.76 -6.07
CA TYR A 450 -7.35 -18.76 -7.13
C TYR A 450 -8.71 -18.07 -7.32
N GLN A 451 -9.79 -18.85 -7.44
CA GLN A 451 -11.14 -18.29 -7.58
C GLN A 451 -11.55 -17.44 -6.37
N ALA A 452 -11.24 -17.90 -5.16
CA ALA A 452 -11.59 -17.19 -3.94
C ALA A 452 -10.77 -15.89 -3.76
N LEU A 453 -9.49 -15.89 -4.12
CA LEU A 453 -8.63 -14.69 -4.10
C LEU A 453 -9.02 -13.70 -5.21
N HIS A 454 -9.44 -14.17 -6.38
CA HIS A 454 -9.93 -13.29 -7.46
C HIS A 454 -11.27 -12.62 -7.16
N ALA A 455 -11.98 -13.02 -6.10
CA ALA A 455 -13.16 -12.31 -5.61
C ALA A 455 -12.81 -10.99 -4.88
N TYR A 456 -11.54 -10.82 -4.50
CA TYR A 456 -11.04 -9.58 -3.91
C TYR A 456 -10.80 -8.54 -5.00
N ASP A 457 -10.72 -7.28 -4.61
CA ASP A 457 -10.36 -6.21 -5.54
C ASP A 457 -8.92 -6.39 -6.06
N GLN A 458 -8.67 -6.08 -7.33
CA GLN A 458 -7.36 -6.26 -7.95
C GLN A 458 -6.27 -5.42 -7.25
N SER A 459 -6.62 -4.24 -6.71
CA SER A 459 -5.68 -3.38 -5.99
C SER A 459 -5.11 -4.02 -4.73
N THR A 460 -5.70 -5.09 -4.21
CA THR A 460 -5.22 -5.77 -2.99
C THR A 460 -3.90 -6.51 -3.16
N GLY A 461 -3.47 -6.82 -4.39
CA GLY A 461 -2.36 -7.74 -4.66
C GLY A 461 -2.72 -9.23 -4.52
N ALA A 462 -3.96 -9.58 -4.12
CA ALA A 462 -4.40 -10.96 -3.98
C ALA A 462 -4.44 -11.74 -5.30
N HIS A 463 -4.65 -11.04 -6.43
CA HIS A 463 -4.65 -11.66 -7.76
C HIS A 463 -3.26 -12.16 -8.14
N ASP A 464 -2.20 -11.41 -7.84
CA ASP A 464 -0.83 -11.82 -8.14
C ASP A 464 -0.44 -13.06 -7.34
N PHE A 465 -0.82 -13.12 -6.06
CA PHE A 465 -0.63 -14.30 -5.24
C PHE A 465 -1.44 -15.50 -5.75
N ALA A 466 -2.69 -15.28 -6.18
CA ALA A 466 -3.54 -16.30 -6.78
C ALA A 466 -2.88 -16.94 -8.02
N GLU A 467 -2.36 -16.10 -8.92
CA GLU A 467 -1.65 -16.56 -10.11
C GLU A 467 -0.38 -17.33 -9.74
N TYR A 468 0.40 -16.81 -8.79
CA TYR A 468 1.62 -17.45 -8.33
C TYR A 468 1.36 -18.84 -7.76
N LEU A 469 0.36 -18.98 -6.88
CA LEU A 469 0.01 -20.24 -6.26
C LEU A 469 -0.44 -21.28 -7.30
N LEU A 470 -1.26 -20.85 -8.26
CA LEU A 470 -1.72 -21.69 -9.35
C LEU A 470 -0.58 -22.11 -10.28
N LYS A 471 0.30 -21.18 -10.67
CA LYS A 471 1.45 -21.47 -11.54
C LYS A 471 2.47 -22.37 -10.83
N LYS A 472 2.72 -22.22 -9.52
CA LYS A 472 3.54 -23.16 -8.72
C LYS A 472 2.98 -24.59 -8.77
N ALA A 473 1.65 -24.75 -8.67
CA ALA A 473 1.01 -26.06 -8.79
C ALA A 473 1.16 -26.65 -10.20
N ILE A 474 0.98 -25.85 -11.25
CA ILE A 474 1.19 -26.26 -12.65
C ILE A 474 2.65 -26.66 -12.91
N ILE A 475 3.63 -25.94 -12.33
CA ILE A 475 5.06 -26.32 -12.41
C ILE A 475 5.26 -27.73 -11.83
N ALA A 476 4.64 -28.04 -10.69
CA ALA A 476 4.71 -29.36 -10.08
C ALA A 476 4.09 -30.45 -10.98
N ASP A 477 2.97 -30.14 -11.65
CA ASP A 477 2.34 -31.06 -12.61
C ASP A 477 3.24 -31.33 -13.83
N PHE A 478 3.91 -30.31 -14.39
CA PHE A 478 4.89 -30.51 -15.47
C PHE A 478 6.08 -31.36 -15.02
N ARG A 479 6.60 -31.14 -13.80
CA ARG A 479 7.67 -31.95 -13.21
C ARG A 479 7.22 -33.41 -13.03
N ALA A 480 6.01 -33.64 -12.55
CA ALA A 480 5.41 -34.98 -12.41
C ALA A 480 5.25 -35.68 -13.77
N TYR A 481 4.67 -34.98 -14.75
CA TYR A 481 4.51 -35.48 -16.12
C TYR A 481 5.86 -35.85 -16.77
N HIS A 482 6.89 -35.02 -16.57
CA HIS A 482 8.22 -35.26 -17.11
C HIS A 482 8.90 -36.52 -16.53
N GLN A 483 8.80 -36.72 -15.21
CA GLN A 483 9.34 -37.89 -14.53
C GLN A 483 8.65 -39.18 -14.98
N GLN A 484 7.33 -39.17 -15.13
CA GLN A 484 6.57 -40.32 -15.60
C GLN A 484 6.82 -40.68 -17.07
N ASN A 485 7.48 -39.80 -17.84
CA ASN A 485 7.98 -40.10 -19.18
C ASN A 485 9.43 -40.63 -19.18
N ASN A 486 9.92 -41.11 -18.03
CA ASN A 486 11.26 -41.69 -17.85
C ASN A 486 12.40 -40.76 -18.29
N ASN A 487 12.19 -39.45 -18.19
CA ASN A 487 13.26 -38.49 -18.45
C ASN A 487 14.15 -38.35 -17.20
N PRO A 488 15.46 -38.66 -17.30
CA PRO A 488 16.34 -38.68 -16.13
C PRO A 488 16.84 -37.30 -15.70
N GLN A 489 16.67 -36.27 -16.53
CA GLN A 489 17.15 -34.92 -16.27
C GLN A 489 16.01 -34.05 -15.75
N PRO A 490 16.20 -33.25 -14.69
CA PRO A 490 15.20 -32.27 -14.28
C PRO A 490 14.92 -31.23 -15.38
N LEU A 491 13.69 -30.72 -15.43
CA LEU A 491 13.36 -29.58 -16.30
C LEU A 491 14.12 -28.33 -15.85
N LYS A 492 14.75 -27.64 -16.79
CA LYS A 492 15.41 -26.34 -16.54
C LYS A 492 14.38 -25.25 -16.30
N THR A 493 14.79 -24.20 -15.59
CA THR A 493 13.96 -23.02 -15.29
C THR A 493 13.36 -22.38 -16.54
N GLU A 494 14.13 -22.23 -17.62
CA GLU A 494 13.65 -21.62 -18.87
C GLU A 494 12.63 -22.53 -19.59
N GLN A 495 12.79 -23.84 -19.48
CA GLN A 495 11.84 -24.81 -20.04
C GLN A 495 10.53 -24.79 -19.26
N LEU A 496 10.58 -24.77 -17.93
CA LEU A 496 9.40 -24.63 -17.08
C LEU A 496 8.67 -23.33 -17.36
N ARG A 497 9.40 -22.22 -17.49
CA ARG A 497 8.83 -20.92 -17.84
C ARG A 497 8.11 -20.96 -19.18
N ALA A 498 8.76 -21.47 -20.23
CA ALA A 498 8.13 -21.60 -21.55
C ALA A 498 6.88 -22.51 -21.51
N MET A 499 6.93 -23.63 -20.78
CA MET A 499 5.78 -24.54 -20.65
C MET A 499 4.60 -23.87 -19.93
N VAL A 500 4.85 -23.21 -18.80
CA VAL A 500 3.80 -22.57 -17.99
C VAL A 500 3.22 -21.37 -18.72
N ASP A 501 4.05 -20.43 -19.19
CA ASP A 501 3.59 -19.19 -19.80
C ASP A 501 2.78 -19.45 -21.08
N GLU A 502 3.15 -20.45 -21.89
CA GLU A 502 2.41 -20.82 -23.10
C GLU A 502 1.06 -21.47 -22.81
N SER A 503 0.98 -22.31 -21.78
CA SER A 503 -0.19 -23.17 -21.52
C SER A 503 -1.12 -22.65 -20.43
N TYR A 504 -0.72 -21.64 -19.66
CA TYR A 504 -1.41 -21.18 -18.45
C TYR A 504 -2.91 -20.92 -18.67
N GLY A 505 -3.28 -20.19 -19.72
CA GLY A 505 -4.68 -19.88 -20.02
C GLY A 505 -5.53 -21.13 -20.30
N ALA A 506 -4.99 -22.07 -21.07
CA ALA A 506 -5.66 -23.32 -21.43
C ALA A 506 -5.78 -24.28 -20.23
N LEU A 507 -4.70 -24.43 -19.45
CA LEU A 507 -4.68 -25.25 -18.24
C LEU A 507 -5.63 -24.69 -17.18
N LYS A 508 -5.69 -23.36 -17.00
CA LYS A 508 -6.65 -22.70 -16.12
C LYS A 508 -8.10 -22.97 -16.53
N ALA A 509 -8.41 -22.88 -17.82
CA ALA A 509 -9.74 -23.20 -18.35
C ALA A 509 -10.11 -24.68 -18.15
N ALA A 510 -9.15 -25.60 -18.31
CA ALA A 510 -9.37 -27.01 -18.02
C ALA A 510 -9.62 -27.26 -16.52
N LEU A 511 -8.89 -26.59 -15.62
CA LEU A 511 -9.12 -26.66 -14.17
C LEU A 511 -10.51 -26.17 -13.78
N ASN A 512 -11.00 -25.10 -14.43
CA ASN A 512 -12.37 -24.64 -14.23
C ASN A 512 -13.40 -25.75 -14.48
N ASN A 513 -13.26 -26.47 -15.60
CA ASN A 513 -14.16 -27.57 -15.95
C ASN A 513 -14.06 -28.73 -14.95
N ILE A 514 -12.84 -29.07 -14.50
CA ILE A 514 -12.61 -30.11 -13.49
C ILE A 514 -13.34 -29.78 -12.18
N THR A 515 -13.36 -28.51 -11.77
CA THR A 515 -14.00 -28.09 -10.51
C THR A 515 -15.52 -27.85 -10.58
N THR A 516 -16.08 -27.65 -11.78
CA THR A 516 -17.49 -27.25 -11.95
C THR A 516 -18.36 -28.32 -12.61
N ALA A 517 -17.76 -29.27 -13.33
CA ALA A 517 -18.43 -30.37 -13.99
C ALA A 517 -17.98 -31.73 -13.42
N THR A 518 -18.35 -32.85 -14.08
CA THR A 518 -17.81 -34.17 -13.74
C THR A 518 -16.28 -34.13 -13.81
N PRO A 519 -15.55 -34.55 -12.75
CA PRO A 519 -14.10 -34.43 -12.72
C PRO A 519 -13.44 -35.26 -13.83
N ASP A 520 -12.99 -34.59 -14.89
CA ASP A 520 -12.29 -35.20 -16.04
C ASP A 520 -10.95 -34.49 -16.30
N LEU A 521 -9.86 -35.24 -16.13
CA LEU A 521 -8.49 -34.75 -16.31
C LEU A 521 -8.00 -34.83 -17.77
N THR A 522 -8.81 -35.35 -18.70
CA THR A 522 -8.40 -35.66 -20.07
C THR A 522 -7.89 -34.41 -20.81
N ALA A 523 -8.68 -33.32 -20.81
CA ALA A 523 -8.29 -32.08 -21.47
C ALA A 523 -7.02 -31.48 -20.86
N TYR A 524 -6.92 -31.47 -19.53
CA TYR A 524 -5.75 -30.94 -18.82
C TYR A 524 -4.47 -31.71 -19.18
N ARG A 525 -4.53 -33.06 -19.16
CA ARG A 525 -3.39 -33.92 -19.53
C ARG A 525 -3.00 -33.78 -20.99
N ALA A 526 -3.96 -33.59 -21.89
CA ALA A 526 -3.67 -33.37 -23.31
C ALA A 526 -2.85 -32.08 -23.51
N ILE A 527 -3.24 -30.99 -22.83
CA ILE A 527 -2.51 -29.72 -22.87
C ILE A 527 -1.10 -29.87 -22.29
N LEU A 528 -0.95 -30.51 -21.12
CA LEU A 528 0.37 -30.80 -20.54
C LEU A 528 1.26 -31.56 -21.52
N ALA A 529 0.74 -32.63 -22.14
CA ALA A 529 1.48 -33.46 -23.07
C ALA A 529 1.93 -32.71 -24.33
N GLU A 530 1.02 -31.93 -24.92
CA GLU A 530 1.29 -31.11 -26.11
C GLU A 530 2.39 -30.09 -25.84
N THR A 531 2.22 -29.28 -24.78
CA THR A 531 3.17 -28.23 -24.43
C THR A 531 4.53 -28.80 -24.02
N HIS A 532 4.53 -29.89 -23.23
CA HIS A 532 5.76 -30.58 -22.83
C HIS A 532 6.57 -31.05 -24.05
N THR A 533 5.89 -31.69 -25.00
CA THR A 533 6.51 -32.18 -26.25
C THR A 533 7.04 -31.03 -27.08
N LYS A 534 6.23 -29.97 -27.25
CA LYS A 534 6.57 -28.79 -28.05
C LYS A 534 7.78 -28.04 -27.50
N VAL A 535 7.91 -27.87 -26.18
CA VAL A 535 9.03 -27.14 -25.56
C VAL A 535 10.32 -27.97 -25.57
N LEU A 536 10.24 -29.29 -25.30
CA LEU A 536 11.43 -30.14 -25.30
C LEU A 536 11.88 -30.53 -26.71
N THR A 537 10.96 -30.56 -27.66
CA THR A 537 11.21 -30.90 -29.06
C THR A 537 10.59 -29.83 -29.95
N PRO A 538 11.13 -28.59 -29.95
CA PRO A 538 10.59 -27.53 -30.76
C PRO A 538 10.56 -28.00 -32.23
N PRO A 539 9.45 -27.78 -32.95
CA PRO A 539 9.36 -28.19 -34.33
C PRO A 539 10.58 -27.63 -35.06
N LYS A 540 11.30 -28.50 -35.78
CA LYS A 540 12.38 -28.03 -36.63
C LYS A 540 11.78 -26.93 -37.49
N ILE A 541 12.32 -25.72 -37.38
CA ILE A 541 12.07 -24.69 -38.37
C ILE A 541 12.63 -25.32 -39.64
N MET A 542 11.76 -25.91 -40.46
CA MET A 542 12.07 -26.04 -41.85
C MET A 542 12.29 -24.61 -42.29
N GLU A 543 13.55 -24.23 -42.50
CA GLU A 543 13.86 -23.25 -43.51
C GLU A 543 13.18 -23.78 -44.78
N LYS A 544 11.90 -23.42 -44.96
CA LYS A 544 11.41 -23.16 -46.30
C LYS A 544 12.33 -22.02 -46.72
N SER A 545 13.42 -22.38 -47.38
CA SER A 545 14.04 -21.54 -48.37
C SER A 545 12.90 -21.04 -49.23
N VAL A 546 12.36 -19.87 -48.88
CA VAL A 546 11.56 -19.07 -49.78
C VAL A 546 12.58 -18.66 -50.83
N LYS A 547 12.77 -19.53 -51.82
CA LYS A 547 13.33 -19.12 -53.09
C LYS A 547 12.30 -18.15 -53.63
N PHE A 548 12.54 -16.86 -53.38
CA PHE A 548 12.01 -15.82 -54.22
C PHE A 548 12.55 -16.10 -55.62
N SER A 549 11.74 -16.79 -56.44
CA SER A 549 11.90 -16.81 -57.88
C SER A 549 11.47 -15.44 -58.39
N ILE A 550 12.36 -14.45 -58.30
CA ILE A 550 12.20 -13.20 -59.03
C ILE A 550 13.31 -13.14 -60.06
N TRP A 551 13.29 -14.05 -61.04
CA TRP A 551 13.89 -13.79 -62.34
C TRP A 551 13.02 -14.45 -63.40
N SER A 552 12.06 -13.67 -63.91
CA SER A 552 11.85 -13.65 -65.35
C SER A 552 11.78 -12.19 -65.80
N GLN A 553 12.94 -11.75 -66.28
CA GLN A 553 13.15 -10.76 -67.33
C GLN A 553 12.96 -9.26 -66.98
N GLU A 554 14.10 -8.58 -67.12
CA GLU A 554 14.34 -7.16 -67.39
C GLU A 554 14.04 -6.12 -66.30
N PRO A 555 15.00 -5.20 -66.04
CA PRO A 555 14.80 -4.11 -65.10
C PRO A 555 13.80 -3.13 -65.70
N SER A 556 12.60 -3.03 -65.11
CA SER A 556 11.75 -1.86 -65.37
C SER A 556 12.53 -0.65 -64.86
N GLN A 557 12.99 0.17 -65.80
CA GLN A 557 13.62 1.45 -65.56
C GLN A 557 12.84 2.20 -64.47
N LEU A 558 13.54 2.61 -63.42
CA LEU A 558 13.11 3.75 -62.61
C LEU A 558 12.72 4.86 -63.58
N SER A 559 11.53 5.44 -63.42
CA SER A 559 11.13 6.56 -64.27
C SER A 559 12.24 7.62 -64.21
N SER A 560 12.64 8.11 -65.37
CA SER A 560 13.70 9.11 -65.53
C SER A 560 13.45 10.43 -64.77
N GLU A 561 12.26 10.58 -64.20
CA GLU A 561 11.88 11.69 -63.32
C GLU A 561 12.38 11.46 -61.89
N LEU A 562 12.25 10.25 -61.34
CA LEU A 562 12.66 9.95 -59.96
C LEU A 562 14.19 9.94 -59.78
N ALA A 563 14.94 9.62 -60.83
CA ALA A 563 16.40 9.70 -60.82
C ALA A 563 16.93 11.14 -60.93
N LYS A 564 16.18 12.04 -61.56
CA LYS A 564 16.57 13.46 -61.68
C LYS A 564 16.37 14.24 -60.39
N ASP A 565 15.34 13.91 -59.61
CA ASP A 565 15.08 14.59 -58.34
C ASP A 565 16.13 14.22 -57.27
N ILE A 566 16.61 12.97 -57.28
CA ILE A 566 17.65 12.50 -56.34
C ILE A 566 19.03 13.09 -56.68
N ASP A 567 19.35 13.30 -57.96
CA ASP A 567 20.61 13.92 -58.38
C ASP A 567 20.61 15.45 -58.21
N ALA A 568 19.44 16.11 -58.27
CA ALA A 568 19.31 17.54 -58.02
C ALA A 568 19.50 17.90 -56.54
N ASP A 569 19.01 17.08 -55.61
CA ASP A 569 19.16 17.31 -54.17
C ASP A 569 20.59 17.01 -53.66
N ASN A 570 21.34 16.13 -54.33
CA ASN A 570 22.72 15.79 -53.95
C ASN A 570 23.79 16.72 -54.56
N ALA A 571 23.45 17.53 -55.57
CA ALA A 571 24.38 18.49 -56.19
C ALA A 571 24.37 19.89 -55.53
N GLY A 572 23.47 20.14 -54.56
CA GLY A 572 23.26 21.45 -53.95
C GLY A 572 24.02 21.71 -52.64
N ALA A 573 24.75 20.73 -52.09
CA ALA A 573 25.47 20.89 -50.83
C ALA A 573 26.91 20.40 -50.95
N VAL A 574 27.85 21.26 -50.51
CA VAL A 574 29.32 21.11 -50.47
C VAL A 574 29.97 21.54 -51.81
N GLU A 575 30.74 22.62 -51.93
CA GLU A 575 31.71 23.26 -51.04
C GLU A 575 32.06 24.67 -51.59
N ASN A 576 32.56 25.58 -50.75
CA ASN A 576 33.52 26.58 -51.23
C ASN A 576 34.56 26.88 -50.14
N ASP A 577 35.69 26.19 -50.28
CA ASP A 577 37.08 26.63 -50.10
C ASP A 577 37.43 27.65 -49.01
N GLY A 578 38.11 27.15 -47.98
CA GLY A 578 39.57 27.22 -48.00
C GLY A 578 40.30 28.25 -47.11
N VAL A 579 41.42 27.73 -46.56
CA VAL A 579 42.74 28.36 -46.38
C VAL A 579 43.15 28.86 -44.96
N VAL A 580 44.31 28.30 -44.54
CA VAL A 580 45.40 28.73 -43.61
C VAL A 580 45.34 28.42 -42.09
N ASN A 581 46.30 27.56 -41.69
CA ASN A 581 47.10 27.43 -40.43
C ASN A 581 47.39 28.74 -39.61
N PRO A 582 48.13 28.71 -38.46
CA PRO A 582 48.23 27.81 -37.29
C PRO A 582 48.26 28.61 -35.93
N LEU A 583 48.57 27.95 -34.80
CA LEU A 583 49.18 28.47 -33.53
C LEU A 583 48.33 28.51 -32.23
N ASP A 584 48.93 27.89 -31.20
CA ASP A 584 49.07 28.30 -29.78
C ASP A 584 47.95 29.10 -29.10
N ASN A 585 47.40 28.55 -28.01
CA ASN A 585 47.89 28.84 -26.65
C ASN A 585 47.06 28.18 -25.55
N ASN A 586 47.78 27.73 -24.52
CA ASN A 586 47.31 27.59 -23.14
C ASN A 586 46.36 28.73 -22.73
N VAL A 587 45.33 28.43 -21.93
CA VAL A 587 45.05 29.10 -20.64
C VAL A 587 43.97 28.29 -19.90
N LYS A 588 44.31 27.83 -18.69
CA LYS A 588 43.38 27.53 -17.59
C LYS A 588 42.72 28.84 -17.13
N VAL A 589 41.42 28.89 -16.87
CA VAL A 589 40.86 29.55 -15.66
C VAL A 589 39.50 28.92 -15.30
N ASN A 590 39.32 28.68 -14.00
CA ASN A 590 38.10 28.24 -13.31
C ASN A 590 36.91 29.21 -13.46
N MET A 591 35.69 28.68 -13.42
CA MET A 591 34.74 28.86 -12.29
C MET A 591 33.83 27.65 -12.21
#